data_AF-A0A3R9SW11-F1
#
_entry.id   AF-A0A3R9SW11-F1
#
_cell.length_a   1.000
_cell.length_b   1.000
_cell.length_c   1.000
_cell.angle_alpha   90.00
_cell.angle_beta   90.00
_cell.angle_gamma   90.00
#
_symmetry.space_group_name_H-M   'P 1'
#
loop_
_entity.id
_entity.type
_entity.pdbx_description
1 polymer ?
#
loop_
_entity_poly.entity_id
_entity_poly.type
_entity_poly.pdbx_seq_one_letter_code
_entity_poly.pdbx_strand_id
1 'polypeptide(L)'
;MKLNETETMAVQTSRIIRNVFGDRMYGSGIYDVIDEPNRHTFKLKFRVYNFAGAKFQYKNDIFEVYLFLNGEEGLLLSKPNSRYSEISDWDVYLKEIMVKIESYIPEKYLKAKGWK
;
A
#
# COMPACT_ATOMS: atom_id res chain seq x y z
N MET A 1 5.06 18.56 16.55
CA MET A 1 4.65 19.10 15.23
C MET A 1 3.18 18.78 15.04
N LYS A 2 2.35 19.74 14.63
CA LYS A 2 0.93 19.48 14.33
C LYS A 2 0.86 19.11 12.84
N LEU A 3 0.36 17.91 12.54
CA LEU A 3 0.19 17.45 11.16
C LEU A 3 -1.04 18.13 10.55
N ASN A 4 -0.99 18.40 9.25
CA ASN A 4 -2.16 18.78 8.48
C ASN A 4 -3.06 17.54 8.18
N GLU A 5 -4.20 17.76 7.53
CA GLU A 5 -5.17 16.68 7.29
C GLU A 5 -4.60 15.60 6.37
N THR A 6 -3.93 15.99 5.29
CA THR A 6 -3.32 15.05 4.34
C THR A 6 -2.17 14.26 4.97
N GLU A 7 -1.32 14.90 5.76
CA GLU A 7 -0.25 14.25 6.53
C GLU A 7 -0.83 13.25 7.54
N THR A 8 -1.91 13.63 8.22
CA THR A 8 -2.60 12.75 9.17
C THR A 8 -3.16 11.52 8.47
N MET A 9 -3.83 11.70 7.33
CA MET A 9 -4.36 10.61 6.51
C MET A 9 -3.24 9.71 5.98
N ALA A 10 -2.10 10.27 5.57
CA ALA A 10 -0.95 9.50 5.10
C ALA A 10 -0.39 8.60 6.22
N VAL A 11 -0.24 9.14 7.43
CA VAL A 11 0.21 8.38 8.60
C VAL A 11 -0.80 7.30 8.98
N GLN A 12 -2.09 7.61 9.00
CA GLN A 12 -3.15 6.64 9.30
C GLN A 12 -3.16 5.50 8.28
N THR A 13 -3.12 5.82 6.99
CA THR A 13 -3.07 4.81 5.92
C THR A 13 -1.83 3.93 6.04
N SER A 14 -0.66 4.51 6.33
CA SER A 14 0.55 3.73 6.57
C SER A 14 0.43 2.80 7.77
N ARG A 15 -0.30 3.19 8.82
CA ARG A 15 -0.54 2.35 10.01
C ARG A 15 -1.52 1.22 9.69
N ILE A 16 -2.60 1.50 8.98
CA ILE A 16 -3.58 0.49 8.53
C ILE A 16 -2.87 -0.59 7.71
N ILE A 17 -2.09 -0.19 6.68
CA ILE A 17 -1.33 -1.13 5.86
C ILE A 17 -0.35 -1.95 6.70
N ARG A 18 0.40 -1.30 7.60
CA ARG A 18 1.37 -1.98 8.47
C ARG A 18 0.69 -2.99 9.41
N ASN A 19 -0.48 -2.66 9.95
CA ASN A 19 -1.21 -3.54 10.85
C ASN A 19 -1.69 -4.81 10.12
N VAL A 20 -2.16 -4.68 8.88
CA VAL A 20 -2.62 -5.84 8.09
C VAL A 20 -1.45 -6.68 7.58
N PHE A 21 -0.41 -6.04 7.03
CA PHE A 21 0.74 -6.74 6.46
C PHE A 21 1.70 -7.29 7.52
N GLY A 22 1.75 -6.68 8.70
CA GLY A 22 2.60 -7.11 9.81
C GLY A 22 4.06 -7.26 9.43
N ASP A 23 4.62 -8.44 9.70
CA ASP A 23 6.01 -8.84 9.42
C ASP A 23 6.32 -8.99 7.92
N ARG A 24 5.32 -8.86 7.05
CA ARG A 24 5.50 -8.90 5.59
C ARG A 24 5.79 -7.52 5.00
N MET A 25 5.68 -6.43 5.79
CA MET A 25 5.99 -5.07 5.36
C MET A 25 7.35 -4.59 5.91
N TYR A 26 8.27 -4.26 5.02
CA TYR A 26 9.63 -3.83 5.32
C TYR A 26 9.89 -2.43 4.79
N GLY A 27 10.59 -1.60 5.57
CA GLY A 27 11.06 -0.28 5.14
C GLY A 27 9.99 0.59 4.46
N SER A 28 9.21 1.34 5.24
CA SER A 28 8.15 2.20 4.71
C SER A 28 8.57 3.66 4.66
N GLY A 29 8.21 4.38 3.59
CA GLY A 29 8.38 5.83 3.50
C GLY A 29 7.13 6.52 2.95
N ILE A 30 6.73 7.60 3.61
CA ILE A 30 5.71 8.54 3.13
C ILE A 30 6.42 9.63 2.33
N TYR A 31 5.89 9.99 1.15
CA TYR A 31 6.45 11.03 0.30
C TYR A 31 5.38 11.67 -0.57
N ASP A 32 5.75 12.75 -1.26
CA ASP A 32 4.85 13.55 -2.12
C ASP A 32 3.56 13.96 -1.40
N VAL A 33 3.67 14.39 -0.14
CA VAL A 33 2.54 14.87 0.65
C VAL A 33 2.25 16.32 0.24
N ILE A 34 1.08 16.56 -0.34
CA ILE A 34 0.62 17.90 -0.74
C ILE A 34 -0.74 18.13 -0.14
N ASP A 35 -0.89 19.25 0.56
CA ASP A 35 -2.12 19.70 1.20
C ASP A 35 -2.46 21.10 0.70
N GLU A 36 -3.09 21.17 -0.47
CA GLU A 36 -3.47 22.40 -1.15
C GLU A 36 -4.98 22.39 -1.46
N PRO A 37 -5.63 23.55 -1.64
CA PRO A 37 -7.02 23.60 -2.08
C PRO A 37 -7.25 22.76 -3.34
N ASN A 38 -8.17 21.79 -3.27
CA ASN A 38 -8.50 20.83 -4.33
C ASN A 38 -7.36 19.87 -4.72
N ARG A 39 -6.29 19.77 -3.93
CA ARG A 39 -5.17 18.86 -4.18
C ARG A 39 -4.62 18.32 -2.87
N HIS A 40 -5.16 17.16 -2.48
CA HIS A 40 -4.70 16.37 -1.35
C HIS A 40 -4.09 15.08 -1.89
N THR A 41 -2.78 14.92 -1.75
CA THR A 41 -2.08 13.73 -2.25
C THR A 41 -1.02 13.26 -1.28
N PHE A 42 -0.79 11.95 -1.27
CA PHE A 42 0.37 11.37 -0.63
C PHE A 42 0.69 10.04 -1.31
N LYS A 43 1.93 9.58 -1.13
CA LYS A 43 2.38 8.26 -1.57
C LYS A 43 3.07 7.54 -0.44
N LEU A 44 2.93 6.23 -0.43
CA LEU A 44 3.65 5.32 0.43
C LEU A 44 4.44 4.36 -0.45
N LYS A 45 5.71 4.16 -0.14
CA LYS A 45 6.52 3.09 -0.72
C LYS A 45 6.99 2.16 0.38
N PHE A 46 6.99 0.86 0.12
CA PHE A 46 7.49 -0.14 1.05
C PHE A 46 7.92 -1.40 0.31
N ARG A 47 8.73 -2.23 0.95
CA ARG A 47 9.07 -3.57 0.47
C ARG A 47 8.10 -4.57 1.08
N VAL A 48 7.58 -5.49 0.27
CA VAL A 48 6.61 -6.49 0.68
C VAL A 48 7.22 -7.90 0.57
N TYR A 49 6.99 -8.75 1.58
CA TYR A 49 7.53 -10.11 1.72
C TYR A 49 9.07 -10.19 1.60
N ASN A 50 9.76 -9.07 1.85
CA ASN A 50 11.18 -8.88 1.51
C ASN A 50 11.53 -9.31 0.06
N PHE A 51 10.55 -9.27 -0.85
CA PHE A 51 10.65 -9.83 -2.20
C PHE A 51 10.44 -8.75 -3.26
N ALA A 52 9.36 -7.98 -3.15
CA ALA A 52 8.94 -6.98 -4.15
C ALA A 52 8.81 -5.59 -3.54
N GLY A 53 8.85 -4.56 -4.40
CA GLY A 53 8.44 -3.21 -4.01
C GLY A 53 6.92 -3.07 -4.10
N ALA A 54 6.33 -2.24 -3.25
CA ALA A 54 4.92 -1.88 -3.30
C ALA A 54 4.77 -0.37 -3.13
N LYS A 55 3.76 0.19 -3.80
CA LYS A 55 3.41 1.60 -3.70
C LYS A 55 1.91 1.77 -3.51
N PHE A 56 1.53 2.56 -2.53
CA PHE A 56 0.19 3.11 -2.41
C PHE A 56 0.25 4.58 -2.83
N GLN A 57 -0.63 5.03 -3.72
CA GLN A 57 -0.74 6.44 -4.06
C GLN A 57 -2.17 6.91 -3.93
N TYR A 58 -2.35 8.08 -3.34
CA TYR A 58 -3.64 8.70 -3.10
C TYR A 58 -3.68 10.10 -3.70
N LYS A 59 -4.80 10.47 -4.29
CA LYS A 59 -5.08 11.82 -4.79
C LYS A 59 -6.59 12.09 -4.76
N ASN A 60 -7.01 13.07 -3.98
CA ASN A 60 -8.40 13.57 -3.92
C ASN A 60 -9.42 12.42 -3.87
N ASP A 61 -9.27 11.53 -2.90
CA ASP A 61 -10.06 10.31 -2.69
C ASP A 61 -9.77 9.13 -3.64
N ILE A 62 -9.16 9.33 -4.81
CA ILE A 62 -8.75 8.21 -5.66
C ILE A 62 -7.46 7.60 -5.10
N PHE A 63 -7.38 6.27 -5.03
CA PHE A 63 -6.15 5.58 -4.70
C PHE A 63 -5.84 4.41 -5.60
N GLU A 64 -4.55 4.09 -5.67
CA GLU A 64 -4.03 2.95 -6.41
C GLU A 64 -2.95 2.22 -5.61
N VAL A 65 -2.95 0.89 -5.73
CA VAL A 65 -1.94 0.02 -5.13
C VAL A 65 -1.18 -0.69 -6.24
N TYR A 66 0.14 -0.53 -6.24
CA TYR A 66 1.03 -1.12 -7.24
C TYR A 66 2.03 -2.09 -6.61
N LEU A 67 2.37 -3.12 -7.37
CA LEU A 67 3.44 -4.08 -7.09
C LEU A 67 4.58 -3.90 -8.12
N PHE A 68 5.82 -3.94 -7.66
CA PHE A 68 7.01 -3.79 -8.50
C PHE A 68 7.89 -5.04 -8.33
N LEU A 69 7.93 -5.87 -9.35
CA LEU A 69 8.74 -7.09 -9.41
C LEU A 69 10.08 -6.74 -10.07
N ASN A 70 11.21 -6.96 -9.40
CA ASN A 70 12.56 -6.90 -9.98
C ASN A 70 12.90 -5.68 -10.89
N GLY A 71 12.34 -4.50 -10.61
CA GLY A 71 12.61 -3.27 -11.37
C GLY A 71 11.74 -3.07 -12.62
N GLU A 72 10.70 -3.88 -12.80
CA GLU A 72 9.70 -3.73 -13.86
C GLU A 72 8.75 -2.54 -13.63
N GLU A 73 7.97 -2.21 -14.67
CA GLU A 73 6.83 -1.30 -14.55
C GLU A 73 5.85 -1.80 -13.47
N GLY A 74 5.27 -0.87 -12.72
CA GLY A 74 4.39 -1.21 -11.60
C GLY A 74 3.09 -1.88 -12.06
N LEU A 75 2.82 -3.08 -11.56
CA LEU A 75 1.57 -3.80 -11.77
C LEU A 75 0.47 -3.23 -10.85
N LEU A 76 -0.62 -2.74 -11.43
CA LEU A 76 -1.79 -2.25 -10.67
C LEU A 76 -2.55 -3.42 -10.04
N LEU A 77 -2.67 -3.43 -8.71
CA LEU A 77 -3.37 -4.46 -7.93
C LEU A 77 -4.77 -4.03 -7.47
N SER A 78 -4.98 -2.74 -7.25
CA SER A 78 -6.28 -2.16 -6.94
C SER A 78 -7.17 -2.12 -8.20
N LYS A 79 -8.48 -1.96 -8.04
CA LYS A 79 -9.35 -1.65 -9.18
C LYS A 79 -9.01 -0.23 -9.70
N PRO A 80 -9.06 0.03 -11.01
CA PRO A 80 -8.93 1.38 -11.53
C PRO A 80 -9.95 2.33 -10.88
N ASN A 81 -9.53 3.56 -10.58
CA ASN A 81 -10.37 4.58 -9.93
C ASN A 81 -10.99 4.15 -8.59
N SER A 82 -10.33 3.27 -7.82
CA SER A 82 -10.78 2.93 -6.46
C SER A 82 -10.82 4.18 -5.59
N ARG A 83 -11.89 4.36 -4.81
CA ARG A 83 -12.03 5.50 -3.89
C ARG A 83 -11.79 5.09 -2.45
N TYR A 84 -10.99 5.88 -1.74
CA TYR A 84 -10.58 5.63 -0.37
C TYR A 84 -11.80 5.64 0.55
N SER A 85 -12.70 6.60 0.34
CA SER A 85 -13.98 6.75 1.05
C SER A 85 -14.97 5.60 0.83
N GLU A 86 -14.83 4.83 -0.25
CA GLU A 86 -15.71 3.70 -0.57
C GLU A 86 -15.25 2.38 0.06
N ILE A 87 -14.03 2.34 0.63
CA ILE A 87 -13.54 1.16 1.35
C ILE A 87 -14.14 1.15 2.76
N SER A 88 -15.15 0.31 2.97
CA SER A 88 -15.81 0.13 4.26
C SER A 88 -14.98 -0.69 5.26
N ASP A 89 -14.18 -1.64 4.76
CA ASP A 89 -13.32 -2.51 5.56
C ASP A 89 -11.93 -2.61 4.91
N TRP A 90 -10.98 -1.86 5.47
CA TRP A 90 -9.60 -1.85 5.01
C TRP A 90 -8.86 -3.16 5.30
N ASP A 91 -9.22 -3.88 6.36
CA ASP A 91 -8.56 -5.14 6.71
C ASP A 91 -8.88 -6.22 5.68
N VAL A 92 -10.15 -6.33 5.29
CA VAL A 92 -10.58 -7.25 4.23
C VAL A 92 -9.94 -6.87 2.89
N TYR A 93 -10.03 -5.60 2.49
CA TYR A 93 -9.47 -5.13 1.22
C TYR A 93 -7.97 -5.41 1.12
N LEU A 94 -7.21 -5.08 2.17
CA LEU A 94 -5.76 -5.27 2.16
C LEU A 94 -5.36 -6.75 2.19
N LYS A 95 -6.15 -7.62 2.85
CA LYS A 95 -5.96 -9.08 2.76
C LYS A 95 -6.16 -9.61 1.35
N GLU A 96 -7.13 -9.10 0.60
CA GLU A 96 -7.28 -9.45 -0.83
C GLU A 96 -6.06 -9.00 -1.65
N ILE A 97 -5.54 -7.80 -1.38
CA ILE A 97 -4.29 -7.33 -2.01
C ILE A 97 -3.12 -8.25 -1.62
N MET A 98 -3.01 -8.69 -0.37
CA MET A 98 -1.98 -9.64 0.06
C MET A 98 -2.06 -10.96 -0.72
N VAL A 99 -3.26 -11.54 -0.86
CA VAL A 99 -3.47 -12.76 -1.64
C VAL A 99 -3.04 -12.57 -3.10
N LYS A 100 -3.34 -11.41 -3.70
CA LYS A 100 -2.84 -11.07 -5.04
C LYS A 100 -1.32 -10.97 -5.07
N ILE A 101 -0.67 -10.33 -4.10
CA ILE A 101 0.79 -10.25 -4.05
C ILE A 101 1.42 -11.64 -3.94
N GLU A 102 0.87 -12.49 -3.07
CA GLU A 102 1.36 -13.86 -2.85
C GLU A 102 1.29 -14.73 -4.11
N SER A 103 0.36 -14.49 -5.03
CA SER A 103 0.31 -15.24 -6.29
C SER A 103 1.48 -14.95 -7.25
N TYR A 104 2.18 -13.82 -7.06
CA TYR A 104 3.39 -13.46 -7.80
C TYR A 104 4.68 -13.90 -7.10
N ILE A 105 4.61 -14.44 -5.88
CA ILE A 105 5.76 -14.89 -5.11
C ILE A 105 5.85 -16.42 -5.19
N PRO A 106 7.03 -17.01 -5.46
CA PRO A 106 7.17 -18.46 -5.48
C PRO A 106 6.69 -19.10 -4.17
N GLU A 107 5.80 -20.09 -4.24
CA GLU A 107 5.22 -20.74 -3.06
C GLU A 107 6.29 -21.32 -2.13
N LYS A 108 7.36 -21.89 -2.68
CA LYS A 108 8.52 -22.39 -1.91
C LYS A 108 9.16 -21.32 -1.04
N TYR A 109 9.18 -20.06 -1.50
CA TYR A 109 9.71 -18.93 -0.74
C TYR A 109 8.78 -18.53 0.41
N LEU A 110 7.47 -18.48 0.15
CA LEU A 110 6.46 -18.20 1.18
C LEU A 110 6.49 -19.26 2.30
N LYS A 111 6.53 -20.55 1.93
CA LYS A 111 6.60 -21.68 2.89
C LYS A 111 7.87 -21.63 3.74
N ALA A 112 9.02 -21.35 3.13
CA ALA A 112 10.29 -21.24 3.86
C ALA A 112 10.30 -20.11 4.89
N LYS A 113 9.38 -19.14 4.78
CA LYS A 113 9.21 -18.03 5.72
C LYS A 113 8.01 -18.20 6.66
N GLY A 114 7.23 -19.28 6.51
CA GLY A 114 6.02 -19.52 7.31
C GLY A 114 4.86 -18.59 6.98
N TRP A 115 4.84 -18.01 5.77
CA TRP A 115 3.78 -17.10 5.33
C TRP A 115 2.63 -17.80 4.60
N LYS A 116 2.83 -19.07 4.20
CA LYS A 116 1.86 -19.94 3.55
C LYS A 116 2.14 -21.40 3.88
#